data_AF-A0A5M6CHU3-F1
#
_entry.id   AF-A0A5M6CHU3-F1
#
_cell.length_a   1.000
_cell.length_b   1.000
_cell.length_c   1.000
_cell.angle_alpha   90.00
_cell.angle_beta   90.00
_cell.angle_gamma   90.00
#
_symmetry.space_group_name_H-M   'P 1'
#
loop_
_entity.id
_entity.type
_entity.pdbx_description
1 polymer ?
#
loop_
_entity_poly.entity_id
_entity_poly.type
_entity_poly.pdbx_seq_one_letter_code
_entity_poly.pdbx_strand_id
1 'polypeptide(L)'
;MNINYMDRQYSIPNSLHSITLEQWIKWKENYGNALDAKKKEIDLMPDSSDKDVEAFLLLSDAACKFFSFYTGIELEEMRTNFDVNQLINVYTSSTSIMTDEQFELDIEPEYIVNNSIWNIIPPIDFVPEDGLMYDSFLELKKMVIQLKAFSEGDWNKLPALCAMYLRKKGETAADINNYLEERHSLMQQLPLNIAFSIAKYLEVTLKVYTDTLNTKTE
;
A
#
# COMPACT_ATOMS: atom_id res chain seq x y z
N MET A 1 -3.44 5.57 -16.93
CA MET A 1 -2.84 5.94 -18.24
C MET A 1 -3.05 4.78 -19.20
N ASN A 2 -3.31 5.01 -20.49
CA ASN A 2 -3.69 3.91 -21.40
C ASN A 2 -2.62 3.62 -22.45
N ILE A 3 -2.43 2.35 -22.78
CA ILE A 3 -1.60 1.87 -23.88
C ILE A 3 -2.44 1.10 -24.90
N ASN A 4 -2.07 1.16 -26.17
CA ASN A 4 -2.75 0.42 -27.24
C ASN A 4 -1.87 -0.74 -27.70
N TYR A 5 -2.43 -1.95 -27.74
CA TYR A 5 -1.76 -3.16 -28.23
C TYR A 5 -2.77 -4.14 -28.85
N MET A 6 -2.45 -4.70 -30.02
CA MET A 6 -3.34 -5.62 -30.77
C MET A 6 -4.81 -5.16 -30.83
N ASP A 7 -5.03 -3.90 -31.22
CA ASP A 7 -6.36 -3.26 -31.31
C ASP A 7 -7.15 -3.20 -30.00
N ARG A 8 -6.49 -3.39 -28.86
CA ARG A 8 -7.05 -3.26 -27.51
C ARG A 8 -6.35 -2.15 -26.75
N GLN A 9 -7.13 -1.45 -25.94
CA GLN A 9 -6.62 -0.44 -25.02
C GLN A 9 -6.50 -1.07 -23.62
N TYR A 10 -5.31 -0.99 -23.04
CA TYR A 10 -5.02 -1.47 -21.69
C TYR A 10 -4.79 -0.28 -20.76
N SER A 11 -5.30 -0.37 -19.54
CA SER A 11 -5.09 0.64 -18.51
C SER A 11 -3.90 0.24 -17.63
N ILE A 12 -2.91 1.10 -17.59
CA ILE A 12 -1.80 1.04 -16.65
C ILE A 12 -2.08 1.99 -15.49
N PRO A 13 -1.93 1.54 -14.24
CA PRO A 13 -2.07 2.42 -13.10
C PRO A 13 -1.07 3.55 -13.12
N ASN A 14 -1.53 4.76 -12.85
CA ASN A 14 -0.72 5.97 -12.75
C ASN A 14 -1.11 6.86 -11.58
N SER A 15 -1.88 6.31 -10.63
CA SER A 15 -2.25 6.93 -9.37
C SER A 15 -2.58 5.86 -8.34
N LEU A 16 -2.44 6.17 -7.06
CA LEU A 16 -2.81 5.31 -5.95
C LEU A 16 -4.32 5.02 -5.93
N HIS A 17 -5.14 5.92 -6.46
CA HIS A 17 -6.58 5.70 -6.57
C HIS A 17 -6.95 4.61 -7.60
N SER A 18 -6.08 4.38 -8.58
CA SER A 18 -6.32 3.43 -9.68
C SER A 18 -5.90 1.98 -9.37
N ILE A 19 -5.32 1.74 -8.20
CA ILE A 19 -4.83 0.43 -7.75
C ILE A 19 -5.60 0.03 -6.49
N THR A 20 -6.11 -1.19 -6.44
CA THR A 20 -6.65 -1.74 -5.19
C THR A 20 -5.54 -2.28 -4.30
N LEU A 21 -5.76 -2.29 -2.99
CA LEU A 21 -4.82 -2.86 -2.03
C LEU A 21 -4.44 -4.31 -2.38
N GLU A 22 -5.40 -5.12 -2.82
CA GLU A 22 -5.16 -6.49 -3.28
C GLU A 22 -4.22 -6.56 -4.48
N GLN A 23 -4.43 -5.71 -5.48
CA GLN A 23 -3.58 -5.67 -6.68
C GLN A 23 -2.14 -5.29 -6.29
N TRP A 24 -1.98 -4.33 -5.39
CA TRP A 24 -0.67 -3.94 -4.88
C TRP A 24 0.03 -5.09 -4.14
N ILE A 25 -0.68 -5.76 -3.22
CA ILE A 25 -0.16 -6.92 -2.47
C ILE A 25 0.30 -8.00 -3.44
N LYS A 26 -0.57 -8.41 -4.38
CA LYS A 26 -0.25 -9.44 -5.39
C LYS A 26 0.93 -9.05 -6.26
N TRP A 27 1.05 -7.77 -6.65
CA TRP A 27 2.21 -7.26 -7.37
C TRP A 27 3.50 -7.41 -6.56
N LYS A 28 3.48 -7.03 -5.28
CA LYS A 28 4.64 -7.17 -4.38
C LYS A 28 5.03 -8.63 -4.19
N GLU A 29 4.07 -9.51 -3.99
CA GLU A 29 4.31 -10.96 -3.83
C GLU A 29 4.86 -11.61 -5.09
N ASN A 30 4.28 -11.32 -6.26
CA ASN A 30 4.69 -11.95 -7.52
C ASN A 30 6.04 -11.43 -8.02
N TYR A 31 6.32 -10.14 -7.84
CA TYR A 31 7.45 -9.48 -8.48
C TYR A 31 8.18 -8.50 -7.57
N GLY A 32 7.45 -7.61 -6.89
CA GLY A 32 8.04 -6.47 -6.19
C GLY A 32 9.06 -6.84 -5.11
N ASN A 33 8.85 -7.91 -4.35
CA ASN A 33 9.76 -8.31 -3.28
C ASN A 33 11.12 -8.80 -3.83
N ALA A 34 11.10 -9.54 -4.93
CA ALA A 34 12.33 -9.99 -5.60
C ALA A 34 13.07 -8.81 -6.26
N LEU A 35 12.32 -7.87 -6.85
CA LEU A 35 12.89 -6.65 -7.43
C LEU A 35 13.54 -5.77 -6.36
N ASP A 36 12.91 -5.60 -5.19
CA ASP A 36 13.47 -4.84 -4.06
C ASP A 36 14.75 -5.50 -3.52
N ALA A 37 14.77 -6.83 -3.40
CA ALA A 37 15.95 -7.57 -2.96
C ALA A 37 17.12 -7.37 -3.93
N LYS A 38 16.86 -7.55 -5.24
CA LYS A 38 17.86 -7.33 -6.29
C LYS A 38 18.33 -5.87 -6.34
N LYS A 39 17.44 -4.90 -6.12
CA LYS A 39 17.81 -3.48 -6.00
C LYS A 39 18.82 -3.26 -4.88
N LYS A 40 18.55 -3.81 -3.68
CA LYS A 40 19.47 -3.72 -2.53
C LYS A 40 20.83 -4.34 -2.84
N GLU A 41 20.87 -5.47 -3.54
CA GLU A 41 22.13 -6.07 -4.00
C GLU A 41 22.91 -5.14 -4.93
N ILE A 42 22.24 -4.52 -5.91
CA ILE A 42 22.85 -3.57 -6.85
C ILE A 42 23.32 -2.32 -6.13
N ASP A 43 22.54 -1.80 -5.17
CA ASP A 43 22.90 -0.59 -4.41
C ASP A 43 24.22 -0.78 -3.64
N LEU A 44 24.51 -2.01 -3.18
CA LEU A 44 25.75 -2.40 -2.51
C LEU A 44 26.94 -2.62 -3.45
N MET A 45 26.72 -2.68 -4.78
CA MET A 45 27.81 -2.79 -5.75
C MET A 45 28.65 -1.50 -5.78
N PRO A 46 29.97 -1.62 -6.05
CA PRO A 46 30.82 -0.46 -6.30
C PRO A 46 30.28 0.38 -7.46
N ASP A 47 30.45 1.70 -7.36
CA ASP A 47 30.13 2.61 -8.44
C ASP A 47 30.99 2.30 -9.67
N SER A 48 30.35 1.77 -10.72
CA SER A 48 31.01 1.15 -11.86
C SER A 48 30.04 0.96 -13.02
N SER A 49 30.58 0.77 -14.23
CA SER A 49 29.78 0.44 -15.41
C SER A 49 28.93 -0.83 -15.22
N ASP A 50 29.42 -1.80 -14.45
CA ASP A 50 28.71 -3.05 -14.18
C ASP A 50 27.46 -2.79 -13.32
N LYS A 51 27.57 -1.88 -12.36
CA LYS A 51 26.41 -1.42 -11.56
C LYS A 51 25.37 -0.73 -12.44
N ASP A 52 25.78 0.13 -13.36
CA ASP A 52 24.87 0.83 -14.26
C ASP A 52 24.12 -0.14 -15.17
N VAL A 53 24.82 -1.16 -15.71
CA VAL A 53 24.22 -2.20 -16.54
C VAL A 53 23.21 -3.02 -15.74
N GLU A 54 23.55 -3.48 -14.53
CA GLU A 54 22.63 -4.24 -13.69
C GLU A 54 21.41 -3.39 -13.28
N ALA A 55 21.61 -2.11 -12.96
CA ALA A 55 20.51 -1.19 -12.64
C ALA A 55 19.56 -0.99 -13.83
N PHE A 56 20.09 -0.84 -15.05
CA PHE A 56 19.28 -0.74 -16.25
C PHE A 56 18.51 -2.04 -16.55
N LEU A 57 19.15 -3.20 -16.38
CA LEU A 57 18.49 -4.50 -16.55
C LEU A 57 17.36 -4.70 -15.52
N LEU A 58 17.59 -4.33 -14.25
CA LEU A 58 16.56 -4.38 -13.22
C LEU A 58 15.39 -3.44 -13.58
N LEU A 59 15.67 -2.23 -14.03
CA LEU A 59 14.65 -1.27 -14.42
C LEU A 59 13.81 -1.76 -15.61
N SER A 60 14.49 -2.35 -16.61
CA SER A 60 13.85 -2.96 -17.78
C SER A 60 12.93 -4.12 -17.38
N ASP A 61 13.41 -5.01 -16.52
CA ASP A 61 12.66 -6.17 -16.02
C ASP A 61 11.48 -5.74 -15.14
N ALA A 62 11.67 -4.76 -14.26
CA ALA A 62 10.61 -4.17 -13.44
C ALA A 62 9.49 -3.59 -14.31
N ALA A 63 9.84 -2.83 -15.35
CA ALA A 63 8.87 -2.27 -16.29
C ALA A 63 8.09 -3.39 -17.01
N CYS A 64 8.76 -4.39 -17.56
CA CYS A 64 8.08 -5.50 -18.25
C CYS A 64 7.12 -6.25 -17.32
N LYS A 65 7.56 -6.57 -16.10
CA LYS A 65 6.74 -7.23 -15.08
C LYS A 65 5.54 -6.38 -14.69
N PHE A 66 5.73 -5.08 -14.47
CA PHE A 66 4.67 -4.16 -14.07
C PHE A 66 3.57 -4.11 -15.12
N PHE A 67 3.94 -3.95 -16.38
CA PHE A 67 3.00 -3.97 -17.48
C PHE A 67 2.32 -5.33 -17.63
N SER A 68 3.08 -6.43 -17.60
CA SER A 68 2.52 -7.79 -17.70
C SER A 68 1.46 -8.02 -16.62
N PHE A 69 1.76 -7.69 -15.37
CA PHE A 69 0.85 -7.86 -14.25
C PHE A 69 -0.46 -7.07 -14.40
N TYR A 70 -0.39 -5.77 -14.72
CA TYR A 70 -1.58 -4.92 -14.77
C TYR A 70 -2.38 -5.03 -16.07
N THR A 71 -1.77 -5.48 -17.16
CA THR A 71 -2.45 -5.64 -18.46
C THR A 71 -2.91 -7.08 -18.71
N GLY A 72 -2.32 -8.06 -18.02
CA GLY A 72 -2.51 -9.48 -18.29
C GLY A 72 -1.84 -9.97 -19.58
N ILE A 73 -1.02 -9.15 -20.24
CA ILE A 73 -0.21 -9.57 -21.38
C ILE A 73 0.98 -10.38 -20.84
N GLU A 74 1.32 -11.48 -21.53
CA GLU A 74 2.38 -12.39 -21.10
C GLU A 74 3.74 -11.69 -21.00
N LEU A 75 4.54 -12.06 -20.01
CA LEU A 75 5.81 -11.38 -19.74
C LEU A 75 6.81 -11.50 -20.90
N GLU A 76 6.85 -12.67 -21.56
CA GLU A 76 7.72 -12.87 -22.72
C GLU A 76 7.25 -12.06 -23.94
N GLU A 77 5.94 -11.84 -24.07
CA GLU A 77 5.39 -10.96 -25.11
C GLU A 77 5.79 -9.51 -24.84
N MET A 78 5.73 -9.06 -23.58
CA MET A 78 6.24 -7.74 -23.17
C MET A 78 7.73 -7.56 -23.51
N ARG A 79 8.56 -8.58 -23.26
CA ARG A 79 10.01 -8.53 -23.50
C ARG A 79 10.40 -8.52 -24.98
N THR A 80 9.58 -9.10 -25.85
CA THR A 80 9.94 -9.32 -27.26
C THR A 80 9.27 -8.34 -28.22
N ASN A 81 8.05 -7.88 -27.91
CA ASN A 81 7.23 -7.14 -28.86
C ASN A 81 7.05 -5.64 -28.52
N PHE A 82 7.57 -5.18 -27.37
CA PHE A 82 7.44 -3.80 -26.94
C PHE A 82 8.79 -3.09 -26.88
N ASP A 83 8.78 -1.78 -27.13
CA ASP A 83 9.96 -0.94 -26.95
C ASP A 83 10.24 -0.76 -25.45
N VAL A 84 11.33 -1.38 -24.98
CA VAL A 84 11.75 -1.36 -23.58
C VAL A 84 11.93 0.06 -23.04
N ASN A 85 12.40 1.02 -23.85
CA ASN A 85 12.58 2.40 -23.40
C ASN A 85 11.24 3.08 -23.14
N GLN A 86 10.23 2.79 -23.96
CA GLN A 86 8.88 3.30 -23.75
C GLN A 86 8.26 2.69 -22.48
N LEU A 87 8.41 1.38 -22.29
CA LEU A 87 7.95 0.70 -21.08
C LEU A 87 8.61 1.31 -19.83
N ILE A 88 9.93 1.51 -19.85
CA ILE A 88 10.67 2.13 -18.75
C ILE A 88 10.14 3.54 -18.48
N ASN A 89 10.05 4.40 -19.50
CA ASN A 89 9.62 5.79 -19.33
C ASN A 89 8.23 5.89 -18.69
N VAL A 90 7.31 5.03 -19.12
CA VAL A 90 5.96 4.97 -18.56
C VAL A 90 6.00 4.45 -17.13
N TYR A 91 6.74 3.38 -16.88
CA TYR A 91 6.87 2.78 -15.55
C TYR A 91 7.44 3.78 -14.55
N THR A 92 8.56 4.43 -14.87
CA THR A 92 9.19 5.45 -14.02
C THR A 92 8.28 6.64 -13.79
N SER A 93 7.60 7.14 -14.83
CA SER A 93 6.65 8.25 -14.69
C SER A 93 5.49 7.88 -13.78
N SER A 94 4.88 6.71 -13.98
CA SER A 94 3.74 6.24 -13.20
C SER A 94 4.13 5.99 -11.74
N THR A 95 5.27 5.36 -11.51
CA THR A 95 5.77 5.08 -10.14
C THR A 95 6.22 6.34 -9.42
N SER A 96 6.79 7.32 -10.12
CA SER A 96 7.12 8.64 -9.55
C SER A 96 5.85 9.32 -9.07
N ILE A 97 4.81 9.42 -9.91
CA ILE A 97 3.53 10.03 -9.55
C ILE A 97 2.93 9.35 -8.31
N MET A 98 2.89 8.03 -8.27
CA MET A 98 2.37 7.30 -7.11
C MET A 98 3.20 7.52 -5.84
N THR A 99 4.52 7.67 -5.98
CA THR A 99 5.41 7.97 -4.86
C THR A 99 5.17 9.38 -4.32
N ASP A 100 5.02 10.35 -5.22
CA ASP A 100 4.71 11.74 -4.88
C ASP A 100 3.33 11.83 -4.21
N GLU A 101 2.31 11.17 -4.79
CA GLU A 101 0.97 11.06 -4.19
C GLU A 101 1.01 10.43 -2.79
N GLN A 102 1.87 9.43 -2.56
CA GLN A 102 2.03 8.81 -1.24
C GLN A 102 2.67 9.79 -0.24
N PHE A 103 3.66 10.56 -0.66
CA PHE A 103 4.35 11.53 0.20
C PHE A 103 3.42 12.68 0.59
N GLU A 104 2.70 13.23 -0.40
CA GLU A 104 1.78 14.36 -0.26
C GLU A 104 0.40 13.96 0.30
N LEU A 105 0.19 12.68 0.61
CA LEU A 105 -1.10 12.12 0.97
C LEU A 105 -1.71 12.78 2.23
N ASP A 106 -2.81 13.50 2.09
CA ASP A 106 -3.53 14.07 3.23
C ASP A 106 -4.50 13.07 3.85
N ILE A 107 -4.68 13.18 5.17
CA ILE A 107 -5.67 12.38 5.90
C ILE A 107 -6.99 13.14 5.85
N GLU A 108 -7.92 12.64 5.04
CA GLU A 108 -9.27 13.18 4.91
C GLU A 108 -10.17 12.74 6.09
N PRO A 109 -11.17 13.56 6.47
CA PRO A 109 -12.13 13.22 7.52
C PRO A 109 -13.15 12.15 7.08
N GLU A 110 -13.50 12.12 5.80
CA GLU A 110 -14.47 11.20 5.22
C GLU A 110 -13.95 10.65 3.87
N TYR A 111 -14.20 9.37 3.60
CA TYR A 111 -13.83 8.67 2.38
C TYR A 111 -15.08 8.06 1.73
N ILE A 112 -15.16 8.10 0.40
CA ILE A 112 -16.21 7.40 -0.34
C ILE A 112 -15.69 6.03 -0.77
N VAL A 113 -16.29 4.97 -0.24
CA VAL A 113 -16.01 3.57 -0.61
C VAL A 113 -17.32 2.89 -0.98
N ASN A 114 -17.42 2.38 -2.20
CA ASN A 114 -18.63 1.72 -2.73
C ASN A 114 -19.91 2.53 -2.49
N ASN A 115 -19.88 3.83 -2.85
CA ASN A 115 -20.99 4.78 -2.68
C ASN A 115 -21.46 4.96 -1.22
N SER A 116 -20.66 4.56 -0.24
CA SER A 116 -20.91 4.77 1.18
C SER A 116 -19.83 5.69 1.76
N ILE A 117 -20.20 6.44 2.79
CA ILE A 117 -19.26 7.30 3.53
C ILE A 117 -18.60 6.49 4.63
N TRP A 118 -17.27 6.58 4.71
CA TRP A 118 -16.43 5.90 5.68
C TRP A 118 -15.51 6.89 6.36
N ASN A 119 -15.28 6.71 7.66
CA ASN A 119 -14.45 7.60 8.47
C ASN A 119 -13.36 6.80 9.16
N ILE A 120 -12.21 7.42 9.37
CA ILE A 120 -11.16 6.85 10.22
C ILE A 120 -11.57 7.09 11.67
N ILE A 121 -11.68 6.01 12.45
CA ILE A 121 -12.00 6.07 13.86
C ILE A 121 -10.70 6.11 14.68
N PRO A 122 -10.57 7.00 15.68
CA PRO A 122 -9.37 7.03 16.51
C PRO A 122 -9.21 5.75 17.34
N PRO A 123 -7.95 5.37 17.67
CA PRO A 123 -7.72 4.25 18.57
C PRO A 123 -8.32 4.48 19.97
N ILE A 124 -8.58 5.74 20.35
CA ILE A 124 -9.18 6.14 21.64
C ILE A 124 -10.62 5.65 21.78
N ASP A 125 -11.37 5.42 20.70
CA ASP A 125 -12.72 4.84 20.81
C ASP A 125 -12.70 3.35 21.21
N PHE A 126 -11.51 2.74 21.33
CA PHE A 126 -11.30 1.43 21.95
C PHE A 126 -10.89 1.52 23.42
N VAL A 127 -10.73 2.73 23.97
CA VAL A 127 -10.37 2.99 25.37
C VAL A 127 -11.63 3.45 26.11
N PRO A 128 -12.18 2.66 27.04
CA PRO A 128 -13.29 3.10 27.88
C PRO A 128 -12.93 4.36 28.68
N GLU A 129 -13.93 5.17 29.05
CA GLU A 129 -13.78 6.42 29.82
C GLU A 129 -12.99 6.23 31.15
N ASP A 130 -12.93 5.00 31.64
CA ASP A 130 -12.38 4.52 32.89
C ASP A 130 -10.84 4.31 32.86
N GLY A 131 -10.22 4.48 31.68
CA GLY A 131 -8.79 4.26 31.47
C GLY A 131 -8.48 3.13 30.51
N LEU A 132 -7.19 3.01 30.18
CA LEU A 132 -6.68 2.06 29.19
C LEU A 132 -6.82 0.62 29.72
N MET A 133 -7.95 -0.02 29.42
CA MET A 133 -8.18 -1.44 29.70
C MET A 133 -7.05 -2.28 29.08
N TYR A 134 -6.67 -3.37 29.74
CA TYR A 134 -5.60 -4.27 29.30
C TYR A 134 -5.81 -4.78 27.87
N ASP A 135 -7.06 -5.04 27.48
CA ASP A 135 -7.39 -5.50 26.13
C ASP A 135 -7.17 -4.40 25.09
N SER A 136 -7.52 -3.15 25.40
CA SER A 136 -7.22 -1.98 24.56
C SER A 136 -5.71 -1.77 24.37
N PHE A 137 -4.92 -2.01 25.43
CA PHE A 137 -3.45 -1.98 25.36
C PHE A 137 -2.87 -3.11 24.50
N LEU A 138 -3.44 -4.31 24.60
CA LEU A 138 -3.01 -5.47 23.82
C LEU A 138 -3.32 -5.28 22.33
N GLU A 139 -4.50 -4.73 22.02
CA GLU A 139 -4.87 -4.35 20.66
C GLU A 139 -3.94 -3.27 20.10
N LEU A 140 -3.62 -2.22 20.87
CA LEU A 140 -2.60 -1.23 20.52
C LEU A 140 -1.22 -1.85 20.23
N LYS A 141 -0.77 -2.80 21.06
CA LYS A 141 0.48 -3.53 20.80
C LYS A 141 0.43 -4.35 19.52
N LYS A 142 -0.68 -5.05 19.25
CA LYS A 142 -0.86 -5.80 18.00
C LYS A 142 -0.82 -4.85 16.80
N MET A 143 -1.43 -3.67 16.89
CA MET A 143 -1.39 -2.65 15.84
C MET A 143 0.04 -2.13 15.61
N VAL A 144 0.79 -1.83 16.67
CA VAL A 144 2.21 -1.44 16.58
C VAL A 144 3.03 -2.52 15.87
N ILE A 145 2.81 -3.80 16.21
CA ILE A 145 3.49 -4.92 15.56
C ILE A 145 3.11 -5.01 14.08
N GLN A 146 1.82 -4.85 13.75
CA GLN A 146 1.35 -4.88 12.36
C GLN A 146 1.87 -3.70 11.53
N LEU A 147 1.93 -2.50 12.10
CA LEU A 147 2.48 -1.31 11.44
C LEU A 147 3.99 -1.41 11.25
N LYS A 148 4.70 -1.96 12.24
CA LYS A 148 6.13 -2.24 12.11
C LYS A 148 6.39 -3.28 11.01
N ALA A 149 5.64 -4.38 11.00
CA ALA A 149 5.74 -5.39 9.94
C ALA A 149 5.41 -4.81 8.56
N PHE A 150 4.40 -3.94 8.46
CA PHE A 150 4.09 -3.19 7.25
C PHE A 150 5.26 -2.30 6.79
N SER A 151 5.89 -1.56 7.71
CA SER A 151 7.09 -0.74 7.42
C SER A 151 8.30 -1.58 6.98
N GLU A 152 8.32 -2.86 7.37
CA GLU A 152 9.33 -3.85 6.97
C GLU A 152 8.95 -4.59 5.66
N GLY A 153 7.80 -4.27 5.05
CA GLY A 153 7.37 -4.78 3.74
C GLY A 153 6.29 -5.87 3.78
N ASP A 154 5.68 -6.16 4.94
CA ASP A 154 4.55 -7.11 5.06
C ASP A 154 3.21 -6.42 4.76
N TRP A 155 2.95 -6.20 3.46
CA TRP A 155 1.75 -5.53 2.95
C TRP A 155 0.44 -6.25 3.30
N ASN A 156 0.51 -7.55 3.63
CA ASN A 156 -0.64 -8.38 3.98
C ASN A 156 -1.32 -7.97 5.30
N LYS A 157 -0.67 -7.14 6.12
CA LYS A 157 -1.26 -6.63 7.37
C LYS A 157 -2.18 -5.43 7.14
N LEU A 158 -2.01 -4.70 6.03
CA LEU A 158 -2.75 -3.46 5.80
C LEU A 158 -4.27 -3.66 5.66
N PRO A 159 -4.81 -4.74 5.05
CA PRO A 159 -6.25 -4.97 5.01
C PRO A 159 -6.87 -5.09 6.41
N ALA A 160 -6.19 -5.79 7.34
CA ALA A 160 -6.67 -5.94 8.71
C ALA A 160 -6.68 -4.59 9.45
N LEU A 161 -5.63 -3.79 9.28
CA LEU A 161 -5.58 -2.42 9.84
C LEU A 161 -6.71 -1.56 9.27
N CYS A 162 -6.96 -1.59 7.96
CA CYS A 162 -8.08 -0.89 7.36
C CYS A 162 -9.42 -1.35 7.96
N ALA A 163 -9.62 -2.65 8.18
CA ALA A 163 -10.84 -3.20 8.75
C ALA A 163 -11.07 -2.71 10.18
N MET A 164 -10.00 -2.51 10.95
CA MET A 164 -10.09 -2.03 12.33
C MET A 164 -10.46 -0.55 12.39
N TYR A 165 -9.87 0.27 11.53
CA TYR A 165 -9.88 1.74 11.67
C TYR A 165 -10.87 2.46 10.76
N LEU A 166 -11.19 1.92 9.59
CA LEU A 166 -12.08 2.56 8.64
C LEU A 166 -13.51 2.11 8.90
N ARG A 167 -14.45 2.98 9.31
CA ARG A 167 -15.83 2.56 9.61
C ARG A 167 -16.87 3.25 8.77
N LYS A 168 -17.88 2.49 8.36
CA LYS A 168 -18.99 3.03 7.59
C LYS A 168 -19.83 3.92 8.49
N LYS A 169 -20.26 5.07 7.99
CA LYS A 169 -21.11 6.01 8.74
C LYS A 169 -22.40 5.31 9.19
N GLY A 170 -22.62 5.27 10.50
CA GLY A 170 -23.76 4.58 11.13
C GLY A 170 -23.55 3.10 11.45
N GLU A 171 -22.37 2.54 11.20
CA GLU A 171 -22.01 1.16 11.57
C GLU A 171 -21.77 1.06 13.09
N THR A 172 -22.39 0.07 13.74
CA THR A 172 -22.23 -0.20 15.18
C THR A 172 -21.08 -1.18 15.44
N ALA A 173 -20.57 -1.21 16.69
CA ALA A 173 -19.57 -2.19 17.13
C ALA A 173 -19.98 -3.65 16.85
N ALA A 174 -21.28 -3.97 16.98
CA ALA A 174 -21.82 -5.30 16.75
C ALA A 174 -21.81 -5.70 15.27
N ASP A 175 -22.03 -4.74 14.36
CA ASP A 175 -22.02 -5.00 12.92
C ASP A 175 -20.65 -5.50 12.45
N ILE A 176 -19.58 -4.95 12.99
CA ILE A 176 -18.20 -5.29 12.59
C ILE A 176 -17.87 -6.75 12.89
N ASN A 177 -18.29 -7.26 14.04
CA ASN A 177 -18.05 -8.64 14.42
C ASN A 177 -18.87 -9.62 13.58
N ASN A 178 -20.08 -9.23 13.19
CA ASN A 178 -20.98 -10.07 12.39
C ASN A 178 -20.55 -10.16 10.92
N TYR A 179 -19.83 -9.15 10.41
CA TYR A 179 -19.44 -9.07 8.98
C TYR A 179 -17.92 -9.06 8.78
N LEU A 180 -17.15 -9.65 9.69
CA LEU A 180 -15.69 -9.55 9.67
C LEU A 180 -15.04 -10.08 8.38
N GLU A 181 -15.52 -11.20 7.83
CA GLU A 181 -14.99 -11.78 6.58
C GLU A 181 -15.33 -10.93 5.34
N GLU A 182 -16.58 -10.46 5.25
CA GLU A 182 -17.03 -9.56 4.18
C GLU A 182 -16.27 -8.24 4.23
N ARG A 183 -16.03 -7.74 5.44
CA ARG A 183 -15.25 -6.54 5.71
C ARG A 183 -13.80 -6.70 5.30
N HIS A 184 -13.17 -7.83 5.63
CA HIS A 184 -11.81 -8.11 5.19
C HIS A 184 -11.69 -8.11 3.66
N SER A 185 -12.64 -8.77 2.98
CA SER A 185 -12.71 -8.79 1.50
C SER A 185 -12.92 -7.38 0.94
N LEU A 186 -13.75 -6.56 1.58
CA LEU A 186 -13.94 -5.16 1.21
C LEU A 186 -12.65 -4.34 1.35
N MET A 187 -11.86 -4.56 2.42
CA MET A 187 -10.62 -3.83 2.63
C MET A 187 -9.56 -4.15 1.56
N GLN A 188 -9.56 -5.38 1.04
CA GLN A 188 -8.70 -5.74 -0.09
C GLN A 188 -9.03 -4.95 -1.36
N GLN A 189 -10.29 -4.56 -1.55
CA GLN A 189 -10.72 -3.78 -2.71
C GLN A 189 -10.56 -2.26 -2.52
N LEU A 190 -10.04 -1.80 -1.39
CA LEU A 190 -9.83 -0.37 -1.17
C LEU A 190 -8.83 0.20 -2.19
N PRO A 191 -9.11 1.38 -2.77
CA PRO A 191 -8.09 2.17 -3.44
C PRO A 191 -6.87 2.37 -2.53
N LEU A 192 -5.67 2.25 -3.10
CA LEU A 192 -4.41 2.24 -2.35
C LEU A 192 -4.19 3.56 -1.60
N ASN A 193 -4.69 4.69 -2.14
CA ASN A 193 -4.61 5.97 -1.46
C ASN A 193 -5.35 5.95 -0.10
N ILE A 194 -6.55 5.35 -0.05
CA ILE A 194 -7.31 5.23 1.21
C ILE A 194 -6.59 4.31 2.20
N ALA A 195 -6.06 3.18 1.71
CA ALA A 195 -5.30 2.27 2.55
C ALA A 195 -4.03 2.92 3.12
N PHE A 196 -3.35 3.76 2.33
CA PHE A 196 -2.20 4.53 2.78
C PHE A 196 -2.57 5.67 3.73
N SER A 197 -3.76 6.27 3.61
CA SER A 197 -4.28 7.22 4.60
C SER A 197 -4.41 6.57 5.97
N ILE A 198 -4.87 5.31 6.03
CA ILE A 198 -4.90 4.55 7.29
C ILE A 198 -3.49 4.33 7.83
N ALA A 199 -2.55 3.86 7.00
CA ALA A 199 -1.18 3.65 7.44
C ALA A 199 -0.54 4.95 7.99
N LYS A 200 -0.68 6.07 7.27
CA LYS A 200 -0.18 7.39 7.67
C LYS A 200 -0.84 7.89 8.95
N TYR A 201 -2.16 7.76 9.07
CA TYR A 201 -2.89 8.11 10.29
C TYR A 201 -2.36 7.35 11.51
N LEU A 202 -2.12 6.06 11.35
CA LEU A 202 -1.63 5.22 12.42
C LEU A 202 -0.18 5.54 12.80
N GLU A 203 0.69 5.81 11.82
CA GLU A 203 2.06 6.27 12.06
C GLU A 203 2.10 7.56 12.88
N VAL A 204 1.29 8.56 12.49
CA VAL A 204 1.16 9.84 13.21
C VAL A 204 0.62 9.60 14.63
N THR A 205 -0.41 8.79 14.78
CA THR A 205 -1.04 8.53 16.08
C THR A 205 -0.09 7.79 17.03
N LEU A 206 0.66 6.81 16.53
CA LEU A 206 1.67 6.10 17.31
C LEU A 206 2.79 7.03 17.77
N LYS A 207 3.29 7.89 16.88
CA LYS A 207 4.33 8.87 17.23
C LYS A 207 3.88 9.76 18.39
N VAL A 208 2.68 10.34 18.30
CA VAL A 208 2.10 11.17 19.37
C VAL A 208 2.00 10.40 20.68
N TYR A 209 1.56 9.14 20.62
CA TYR A 209 1.43 8.30 21.81
C TYR A 209 2.79 7.96 22.46
N THR A 210 3.78 7.55 21.66
CA THR A 210 5.13 7.24 22.16
C THR A 210 5.81 8.48 22.76
N ASP A 211 5.71 9.64 22.11
CA ASP A 211 6.25 10.90 22.62
C ASP A 211 5.58 11.32 23.94
N THR A 212 4.26 11.11 24.05
CA THR A 212 3.50 11.39 25.29
C THR A 212 3.86 10.44 26.44
N LEU A 213 4.14 9.16 26.14
CA LEU A 213 4.60 8.22 27.17
C LEU A 213 6.01 8.55 27.66
N ASN A 214 6.93 8.89 26.76
CA ASN A 214 8.31 9.22 27.13
C ASN A 214 8.39 10.48 27.99
N THR A 215 7.59 11.50 27.68
CA THR A 215 7.53 12.76 28.47
C THR A 215 6.89 12.61 29.86
N LYS A 216 6.10 11.56 30.10
CA LYS A 216 5.54 11.24 31.43
C LYS A 216 6.44 10.36 32.29
N THR A 217 7.60 9.94 31.78
CA THR A 217 8.55 9.09 32.48
C THR A 217 9.79 9.86 32.98
N GLU A 218 9.79 11.19 32.87
CA GLU A 218 10.73 12.14 33.50
C GLU A 218 10.04 12.89 34.65
#